data_AF-A0A920JER7-F1
#
_entry.id   AF-A0A920JER7-F1
#
_cell.length_a   1.000
_cell.length_b   1.000
_cell.length_c   1.000
_cell.angle_alpha   90.00
_cell.angle_beta   90.00
_cell.angle_gamma   90.00
#
_symmetry.space_group_name_H-M   'P 1'
#
loop_
_entity.id
_entity.type
_entity.pdbx_description
1 polymer ?
#
loop_
_entity_poly.entity_id
_entity_poly.type
_entity_poly.pdbx_seq_one_letter_code
_entity_poly.pdbx_strand_id
1 'polypeptide(L)'
;MLDSPYGGAKGGVAIDPTPLSKQEKQRVTRRYTAELLPVIGVDKDIPGPDLGTDEQTMAWIMDTYSNFVGSPQPGIVTGKPASLGGSITRREATGRGVVAIANAALDKLNLKYENSTVVIKDLEMLGDMRHLTRTKEEQK
;
A
#
# COMPACT_ATOMS: atom_id res chain seq x y z
N MET A 1 0.98 -0.58 18.27
CA MET A 1 0.96 0.47 17.23
C MET A 1 2.40 0.87 16.93
N LEU A 2 2.66 1.41 15.75
CA LEU A 2 3.99 1.89 15.38
C LEU A 2 4.32 3.15 16.18
N ASP A 3 5.54 3.22 16.73
CA ASP A 3 6.07 4.41 17.40
C ASP A 3 6.74 5.31 16.34
N SER A 4 5.93 6.08 15.63
CA SER A 4 6.34 6.87 14.47
C SER A 4 5.56 8.18 14.42
N PRO A 5 6.13 9.30 13.94
CA PRO A 5 5.49 10.61 13.97
C PRO A 5 4.42 10.80 12.87
N TYR A 6 3.64 9.75 12.55
CA TYR A 6 2.59 9.80 11.53
C TYR A 6 1.20 9.79 12.17
N GLY A 7 0.31 10.65 11.66
CA GLY A 7 -1.12 10.62 11.95
C GLY A 7 -1.86 9.53 11.16
N GLY A 8 -3.17 9.70 10.99
CA GLY A 8 -4.00 8.79 10.20
C GLY A 8 -5.06 9.54 9.38
N ALA A 9 -5.12 9.23 8.08
CA ALA A 9 -6.10 9.74 7.13
C ALA A 9 -6.45 8.66 6.11
N LYS A 10 -7.58 8.83 5.42
CA LYS A 10 -8.03 7.95 4.33
C LYS A 10 -8.85 8.71 3.31
N GLY A 11 -8.79 8.28 2.06
CA GLY A 11 -9.50 8.89 0.95
C GLY A 11 -9.55 7.95 -0.26
N GLY A 12 -10.35 8.33 -1.25
CA GLY A 12 -10.53 7.52 -2.46
C GLY A 12 -11.61 8.08 -3.37
N VAL A 13 -11.84 7.38 -4.47
CA VAL A 13 -12.88 7.73 -5.46
C VAL A 13 -13.84 6.56 -5.56
N ALA A 14 -15.15 6.83 -5.47
CA ALA A 14 -16.19 5.82 -5.53
C ALA A 14 -16.46 5.36 -6.98
N ILE A 15 -15.51 4.59 -7.54
CA ILE A 15 -15.58 4.02 -8.89
C ILE A 15 -15.11 2.57 -8.86
N ASP A 16 -15.58 1.76 -9.82
CA ASP A 16 -14.96 0.47 -10.12
C ASP A 16 -13.76 0.70 -11.04
N PRO A 17 -12.51 0.45 -10.60
CA PRO A 17 -11.34 0.62 -11.44
C PRO A 17 -11.10 -0.56 -12.39
N THR A 18 -11.80 -1.69 -12.23
CA THR A 18 -11.60 -2.92 -13.00
C THR A 18 -11.84 -2.74 -14.51
N PRO A 19 -12.93 -2.10 -14.97
CA PRO A 19 -13.17 -1.90 -16.39
C PRO A 19 -12.33 -0.78 -17.00
N LEU A 20 -11.64 0.02 -16.19
CA LEU A 20 -10.92 1.19 -16.68
C LEU A 20 -9.58 0.82 -17.32
N SER A 21 -9.32 1.38 -18.50
CA SER A 21 -8.02 1.33 -19.14
C SER A 21 -6.96 2.08 -18.33
N LYS A 22 -5.67 1.78 -18.59
CA LYS A 22 -4.55 2.48 -17.96
C LYS A 22 -4.64 4.01 -18.12
N GLN A 23 -5.09 4.48 -19.29
CA GLN A 23 -5.23 5.90 -19.58
C GLN A 23 -6.39 6.54 -18.81
N GLU A 24 -7.49 5.83 -18.63
CA GLU A 24 -8.62 6.31 -17.81
C GLU A 24 -8.23 6.39 -16.34
N LYS A 25 -7.57 5.35 -15.81
CA LYS A 25 -7.01 5.36 -14.45
C LYS A 25 -6.06 6.55 -14.25
N GLN A 26 -5.18 6.80 -15.23
CA GLN A 26 -4.30 7.97 -15.20
C GLN A 26 -5.09 9.27 -15.14
N ARG A 27 -6.07 9.48 -16.04
CA ARG A 27 -6.88 10.70 -16.08
C ARG A 27 -7.62 10.95 -14.75
N VAL A 28 -8.25 9.93 -14.20
CA VAL A 28 -8.94 10.02 -12.91
C VAL A 28 -7.96 10.36 -11.79
N THR A 29 -6.82 9.65 -11.72
CA THR A 29 -5.80 9.87 -10.69
C THR A 29 -5.25 11.29 -10.73
N ARG A 30 -4.94 11.81 -11.93
CA ARG A 30 -4.43 13.18 -12.09
C ARG A 30 -5.48 14.21 -11.71
N ARG A 31 -6.74 14.03 -12.12
CA ARG A 31 -7.81 14.96 -11.76
C ARG A 31 -8.06 14.96 -10.25
N TYR A 32 -8.13 13.78 -9.64
CA TYR A 32 -8.29 13.64 -8.19
C TYR A 32 -7.13 14.31 -7.44
N THR A 33 -5.88 14.11 -7.88
CA THR A 33 -4.70 14.75 -7.29
C THR A 33 -4.78 16.28 -7.35
N ALA A 34 -5.28 16.84 -8.47
CA ALA A 34 -5.43 18.28 -8.63
C ALA A 34 -6.42 18.87 -7.61
N GLU A 35 -7.51 18.17 -7.30
CA GLU A 35 -8.47 18.59 -6.27
C GLU A 35 -7.89 18.47 -4.85
N LEU A 36 -6.95 17.55 -4.64
CA LEU A 36 -6.32 17.33 -3.33
C LEU A 36 -5.17 18.29 -3.01
N LEU A 37 -4.64 19.04 -3.99
CA LEU A 37 -3.48 19.94 -3.80
C LEU A 37 -3.54 20.82 -2.54
N PRO A 38 -4.69 21.40 -2.14
CA PRO A 38 -4.74 22.25 -0.95
C PRO A 38 -4.53 21.49 0.37
N VAL A 39 -4.84 20.19 0.39
CA VAL A 39 -4.91 19.36 1.60
C VAL A 39 -3.76 18.37 1.74
N ILE A 40 -3.13 17.95 0.63
CA ILE A 40 -1.94 17.07 0.67
C ILE A 40 -0.63 17.85 0.62
N GLY A 41 0.42 17.26 1.19
CA GLY A 41 1.74 17.86 1.24
C GLY A 41 2.71 16.98 2.03
N VAL A 42 4.01 17.08 1.71
CA VAL A 42 5.06 16.30 2.38
C VAL A 42 5.02 16.49 3.91
N ASP A 43 4.69 17.70 4.37
CA ASP A 43 4.59 18.05 5.79
C ASP A 43 3.13 18.17 6.28
N LYS A 44 2.15 17.62 5.53
CA LYS A 44 0.71 17.72 5.84
C LYS A 44 0.02 16.38 5.84
N ASP A 45 -0.13 15.80 4.65
CA ASP A 45 -0.80 14.53 4.41
C ASP A 45 -0.14 13.85 3.22
N ILE A 46 0.28 12.60 3.42
CA ILE A 46 1.11 11.81 2.53
C ILE A 46 0.30 10.58 2.09
N PRO A 47 -0.35 10.61 0.91
CA PRO A 47 -1.13 9.47 0.44
C PRO A 47 -0.28 8.20 0.27
N GLY A 48 -0.93 7.05 0.42
CA GLY A 48 -0.35 5.74 0.13
C GLY A 48 -1.36 4.86 -0.61
N PRO A 49 -0.89 3.76 -1.22
CA PRO A 49 -1.76 2.87 -1.98
C PRO A 49 -2.69 2.07 -1.06
N ASP A 50 -3.87 1.77 -1.60
CA ASP A 50 -4.91 0.90 -1.04
C ASP A 50 -5.63 0.12 -2.17
N LEU A 51 -6.70 -0.61 -1.86
CA LEU A 51 -7.51 -1.37 -2.81
C LEU A 51 -7.83 -0.55 -4.08
N GLY A 52 -7.56 -1.15 -5.25
CA GLY A 52 -7.77 -0.51 -6.55
C GLY A 52 -6.69 0.49 -6.97
N THR A 53 -5.65 0.69 -6.16
CA THR A 53 -4.48 1.53 -6.47
C THR A 53 -3.17 0.79 -6.24
N ASP A 54 -2.12 1.24 -6.92
CA ASP A 54 -0.83 0.55 -6.95
C ASP A 54 0.33 1.56 -7.05
N GLU A 55 1.54 1.05 -7.21
CA GLU A 55 2.75 1.87 -7.38
C GLU A 55 2.67 2.81 -8.59
N GLN A 56 2.01 2.40 -9.67
CA GLN A 56 1.82 3.21 -10.86
C GLN A 56 0.87 4.38 -10.57
N THR A 57 -0.18 4.14 -9.80
CA THR A 57 -1.11 5.16 -9.32
C THR A 57 -0.37 6.19 -8.46
N MET A 58 0.46 5.73 -7.52
CA MET A 58 1.28 6.61 -6.68
C MET A 58 2.27 7.43 -7.51
N ALA A 59 2.87 6.83 -8.55
CA ALA A 59 3.75 7.55 -9.47
C ALA A 59 3.01 8.71 -10.19
N TRP A 60 1.76 8.51 -10.59
CA TRP A 60 0.96 9.59 -11.21
C TRP A 60 0.57 10.69 -10.21
N ILE A 61 0.27 10.35 -8.96
CA ILE A 61 0.02 11.35 -7.91
C ILE A 61 1.29 12.19 -7.70
N MET A 62 2.44 11.54 -7.52
CA MET A 62 3.73 12.21 -7.33
C MET A 62 4.06 13.15 -8.48
N ASP A 63 3.95 12.65 -9.72
CA ASP A 63 4.20 13.43 -10.94
C ASP A 63 3.25 14.63 -11.03
N THR A 64 1.95 14.42 -10.78
CA THR A 64 0.95 15.50 -10.87
C THR A 64 1.24 16.57 -9.83
N TYR A 65 1.43 16.18 -8.58
CA TYR A 65 1.74 17.13 -7.50
C TYR A 65 3.04 17.90 -7.77
N SER A 66 4.10 17.20 -8.19
CA SER A 66 5.40 17.81 -8.50
C SER A 66 5.29 18.84 -9.62
N ASN A 67 4.49 18.57 -10.65
CA ASN A 67 4.23 19.52 -11.74
C ASN A 67 3.51 20.78 -11.25
N PHE A 68 2.52 20.66 -10.36
CA PHE A 68 1.82 21.83 -9.80
C PHE A 68 2.70 22.66 -8.85
N VAL A 69 3.58 22.01 -8.09
CA VAL A 69 4.53 22.70 -7.18
C VAL A 69 5.75 23.25 -7.94
N GLY A 70 6.00 22.79 -9.16
CA GLY A 70 7.13 23.21 -9.99
C GLY A 70 8.48 22.65 -9.56
N SER A 71 8.49 21.60 -8.72
CA SER A 71 9.71 20.92 -8.30
C SER A 71 9.44 19.43 -8.01
N PRO A 72 10.43 18.54 -8.15
CA PRO A 72 10.27 17.14 -7.77
C PRO A 72 9.96 16.99 -6.27
N GLN A 73 8.82 16.38 -5.95
CA GLN A 73 8.36 16.14 -4.58
C GLN A 73 8.22 14.63 -4.33
N PRO A 74 9.33 13.86 -4.24
CA PRO A 74 9.25 12.41 -4.06
C PRO A 74 8.61 12.02 -2.72
N GLY A 75 8.66 12.89 -1.71
CA GLY A 75 8.07 12.65 -0.38
C GLY A 75 6.55 12.71 -0.33
N ILE A 76 5.86 13.17 -1.38
CA ILE A 76 4.41 13.43 -1.33
C ILE A 76 3.57 12.16 -1.19
N VAL A 77 4.07 11.00 -1.60
CA VAL A 77 3.36 9.72 -1.50
C VAL A 77 4.27 8.60 -1.05
N THR A 78 3.71 7.57 -0.43
CA THR A 78 4.39 6.29 -0.16
C THR A 78 4.02 5.25 -1.23
N GLY A 79 4.70 4.10 -1.26
CA GLY A 79 4.34 3.00 -2.16
C GLY A 79 4.60 3.25 -3.65
N LYS A 80 5.46 4.23 -3.99
CA LYS A 80 5.96 4.47 -5.35
C LYS A 80 6.83 3.29 -5.84
N PRO A 81 7.09 3.19 -7.15
CA PRO A 81 8.09 2.25 -7.68
C PRO A 81 9.49 2.56 -7.12
N ALA A 82 10.34 1.56 -7.03
CA ALA A 82 11.72 1.72 -6.53
C ALA A 82 12.52 2.76 -7.34
N SER A 83 12.29 2.84 -8.65
CA SER A 83 12.90 3.83 -9.54
C SER A 83 12.54 5.29 -9.21
N LEU A 84 11.47 5.52 -8.45
CA LEU A 84 11.00 6.84 -8.00
C LEU A 84 11.19 7.04 -6.48
N GLY A 85 12.11 6.29 -5.87
CA GLY A 85 12.39 6.37 -4.43
C GLY A 85 11.38 5.62 -3.56
N GLY A 86 10.71 4.60 -4.12
CA GLY A 86 9.92 3.65 -3.37
C GLY A 86 10.77 2.68 -2.53
N SER A 87 10.23 2.21 -1.41
CA SER A 87 10.89 1.18 -0.60
C SER A 87 10.71 -0.21 -1.23
N ILE A 88 11.83 -0.91 -1.47
CA ILE A 88 11.88 -2.23 -2.11
C ILE A 88 11.03 -3.26 -1.34
N THR A 89 11.05 -3.19 0.00
CA THR A 89 10.36 -4.16 0.85
C THR A 89 8.90 -3.83 1.08
N ARG A 90 8.37 -2.73 0.51
CA ARG A 90 7.00 -2.28 0.80
C ARG A 90 5.94 -3.34 0.44
N ARG A 91 6.13 -4.07 -0.66
CA ARG A 91 5.16 -5.08 -1.11
C ARG A 91 5.00 -6.22 -0.11
N GLU A 92 6.07 -6.59 0.58
CA GLU A 92 6.07 -7.71 1.56
C GLU A 92 5.86 -7.24 3.00
N ALA A 93 5.97 -5.93 3.26
CA ALA A 93 5.96 -5.37 4.61
C ALA A 93 4.72 -5.77 5.42
N THR A 94 3.53 -5.76 4.79
CA THR A 94 2.28 -6.14 5.44
C THR A 94 2.31 -7.61 5.88
N GLY A 95 2.59 -8.54 4.96
CA GLY A 95 2.63 -9.98 5.25
C GLY A 95 3.68 -10.35 6.30
N ARG A 96 4.89 -9.76 6.19
CA ARG A 96 5.96 -9.94 7.19
C ARG A 96 5.52 -9.45 8.57
N GLY A 97 4.83 -8.32 8.64
CA GLY A 97 4.31 -7.77 9.89
C GLY A 97 3.27 -8.67 10.56
N VAL A 98 2.33 -9.22 9.77
CA VAL A 98 1.32 -10.18 10.25
C VAL A 98 1.99 -11.40 10.86
N VAL A 99 2.99 -11.98 10.19
CA VAL A 99 3.71 -13.13 10.72
C VAL A 99 4.50 -12.80 11.98
N ALA A 100 5.18 -11.65 12.02
CA ALA A 100 5.91 -11.24 13.22
C ALA A 100 4.97 -11.13 14.44
N ILE A 101 3.78 -10.56 14.26
CA ILE A 101 2.77 -10.45 15.32
C ILE A 101 2.19 -11.82 15.67
N ALA A 102 1.91 -12.68 14.69
CA ALA A 102 1.39 -14.03 14.93
C ALA A 102 2.38 -14.87 15.75
N ASN A 103 3.67 -14.83 15.41
CA ASN A 103 4.71 -15.51 16.17
C ASN A 103 4.79 -15.01 17.61
N ALA A 104 4.80 -13.68 17.80
CA ALA A 104 4.80 -13.09 19.15
C ALA A 104 3.56 -13.48 19.96
N ALA A 105 2.40 -13.63 19.31
CA ALA A 105 1.17 -14.09 19.95
C ALA A 105 1.24 -15.57 20.35
N LEU A 106 1.77 -16.43 19.48
CA LEU A 106 1.97 -17.86 19.77
C LEU A 106 2.94 -18.05 20.94
N ASP A 107 4.05 -17.33 20.95
CA ASP A 107 5.03 -17.36 22.04
C ASP A 107 4.37 -16.97 23.38
N LYS A 108 3.55 -15.91 23.39
CA LYS A 108 2.81 -15.47 24.58
C LYS A 108 1.80 -16.51 25.08
N LEU A 109 1.26 -17.34 24.18
CA LEU A 109 0.32 -18.41 24.49
C LEU A 109 1.00 -19.77 24.75
N ASN A 110 2.33 -19.84 24.70
CA ASN A 110 3.10 -21.10 24.74
C ASN A 110 2.64 -22.12 23.68
N LEU A 111 2.23 -21.65 22.51
CA LEU A 111 1.85 -22.49 21.37
C LEU A 111 2.98 -22.52 20.33
N LYS A 112 3.09 -23.62 19.59
CA LYS A 112 4.00 -23.72 18.44
C LYS A 112 3.18 -23.73 17.15
N TYR A 113 3.68 -23.07 16.12
CA TYR A 113 3.06 -23.10 14.79
C TYR A 113 3.32 -24.41 14.03
N GLU A 114 4.19 -25.29 14.54
CA GLU A 114 4.50 -26.59 13.96
C GLU A 114 3.20 -27.38 13.73
N ASN A 115 2.87 -27.66 12.45
CA ASN A 115 1.62 -28.30 11.99
C ASN A 115 0.34 -27.46 12.05
N SER A 116 0.42 -26.17 12.36
CA SER A 116 -0.72 -25.25 12.26
C SER A 116 -1.08 -24.99 10.79
N THR A 117 -2.39 -24.83 10.52
CA THR A 117 -2.90 -24.43 9.19
C THR A 117 -3.27 -22.96 9.21
N VAL A 118 -2.84 -22.22 8.18
CA VAL A 118 -3.18 -20.81 8.01
C VAL A 118 -4.10 -20.68 6.80
N VAL A 119 -5.20 -19.97 6.97
CA VAL A 119 -6.11 -19.59 5.88
C VAL A 119 -5.82 -18.13 5.54
N ILE A 120 -5.44 -17.88 4.30
CA ILE A 120 -5.18 -16.53 3.79
C ILE A 120 -6.34 -16.16 2.87
N LYS A 121 -6.99 -15.04 3.18
CA LYS A 121 -7.96 -14.40 2.29
C LYS A 121 -7.31 -13.10 1.79
N ASP A 122 -7.34 -12.90 0.47
CA ASP A 122 -6.85 -11.71 -0.22
C ASP A 122 -5.31 -11.53 -0.24
N LEU A 123 -4.65 -12.30 -1.12
CA LEU A 123 -3.20 -12.26 -1.38
C LEU A 123 -2.68 -10.90 -1.85
N GLU A 124 -3.50 -10.09 -2.50
CA GLU A 124 -3.06 -8.81 -3.09
C GLU A 124 -2.56 -7.81 -2.05
N MET A 125 -3.20 -7.72 -0.87
CA MET A 125 -2.77 -6.79 0.18
C MET A 125 -1.60 -7.31 1.04
N LEU A 126 -1.52 -8.63 1.21
CA LEU A 126 -0.51 -9.26 2.08
C LEU A 126 0.81 -9.48 1.34
N GLY A 127 0.77 -9.52 0.01
CA GLY A 127 1.92 -9.88 -0.81
C GLY A 127 2.18 -11.39 -0.77
N ASP A 128 3.32 -11.80 -1.34
CA ASP A 128 3.69 -13.21 -1.33
C ASP A 128 4.10 -13.64 0.09
N MET A 129 3.35 -14.58 0.69
CA MET A 129 3.65 -15.16 2.00
C MET A 129 4.13 -16.62 1.90
N ARG A 130 4.50 -17.11 0.70
CA ARG A 130 4.90 -18.51 0.46
C ARG A 130 6.11 -18.97 1.28
N HIS A 131 6.92 -18.04 1.77
CA HIS A 131 8.07 -18.33 2.64
C HIS A 131 7.68 -18.63 4.10
N LEU A 132 6.40 -18.56 4.46
CA LEU A 132 5.96 -18.56 5.87
C LEU A 132 5.19 -19.81 6.29
N THR A 133 4.54 -20.56 5.39
CA THR A 133 3.86 -21.84 5.72
C THR A 133 3.59 -22.67 4.46
N ARG A 134 3.23 -23.96 4.65
CA ARG A 134 2.66 -24.84 3.62
C ARG A 134 1.24 -24.37 3.30
N THR A 135 1.10 -23.28 2.55
CA THR A 135 -0.19 -22.70 2.15
C THR A 135 -1.00 -23.66 1.28
N LYS A 136 -2.24 -23.93 1.67
CA LYS A 136 -3.27 -24.45 0.75
C LYS A 136 -4.02 -23.24 0.22
N GLU A 137 -3.91 -22.98 -1.08
CA GLU A 137 -4.73 -21.98 -1.76
C GLU A 137 -6.15 -22.55 -1.93
N GLU A 138 -7.16 -21.89 -1.34
CA GLU A 138 -8.55 -22.08 -1.76
C GLU A 138 -8.90 -20.96 -2.74
N GLN A 139 -8.92 -21.30 -4.03
CA GLN A 139 -9.55 -20.48 -5.05
C GLN A 139 -11.06 -20.61 -4.91
N LYS A 140 -11.77 -19.48 -4.89
CA LYS A 140 -13.22 -19.44 -5.01
C LYS A 140 -13.60 -18.63 -6.24
#